data_AF-A0A0R3RJG7-F1
#
_entry.id   AF-A0A0R3RJG7-F1
#
_cell.length_a   1.000
_cell.length_b   1.000
_cell.length_c   1.000
_cell.angle_alpha   90.00
_cell.angle_beta   90.00
_cell.angle_gamma   90.00
#
_symmetry.space_group_name_H-M   'P 1'
#
loop_
_entity.id
_entity.type
_entity.pdbx_description
1 polymer ?
#
loop_
_entity_poly.entity_id
_entity_poly.type
_entity_poly.pdbx_seq_one_letter_code
_entity_poly.pdbx_strand_id
1 'polypeptide(L)'
;MVSTQWSWDSVRLIALVLNALYGLEEYYNGYHKNLNVDGLFGLRIIEGHLGSILESMASHDMDSEIVDEIRNLSLMAGMIANKALPFVANRDRKYFNQYQFLLYHPYKMNFTPRRTDERFRWKEKQLKTSKSDGIFPPPMLLDEKQSSRCLTELLFANSNFTKVTYNCNLSNDCMKRMVDHRGLTGYQLTHQILYIAIALQTSCSLTLSNFTIFTKNQTITSVVTEYCTNMIDELGVLLRNPRITARLNYDERDLLMEQIFTCGQFGFVELSSLHFFASILSWQNPTSGCFTNDKADSVVDDVNILYDLCSAHSATVAAGALAVFLRFLLDRGPWPEYYLADQPVVVYSIAAEEKFRQFSYGRWVRDSFISSMHHARPPDIGWSPDLFAYFLLLSIMLGGFIVSHFCYKPKMRALLFSETEYVPCLKVMKMISV
;
A
#
# COMPACT_ATOMS: atom_id res chain seq x y z
N MET A 1 -1.70 32.35 -2.11
CA MET A 1 -2.36 31.06 -1.81
C MET A 1 -2.52 30.34 -3.11
N VAL A 2 -1.74 29.29 -3.35
CA VAL A 2 -1.91 28.44 -4.54
C VAL A 2 -3.13 27.58 -4.25
N SER A 3 -4.24 27.82 -4.95
CA SER A 3 -5.36 26.87 -4.99
C SER A 3 -4.78 25.51 -5.34
N THR A 4 -4.85 24.54 -4.43
CA THR A 4 -4.41 23.16 -4.72
C THR A 4 -5.34 22.62 -5.79
N GLN A 5 -4.93 22.74 -7.05
CA GLN A 5 -5.56 22.06 -8.15
C GLN A 5 -5.08 20.61 -8.12
N TRP A 6 -6.01 19.69 -7.95
CA TRP A 6 -5.72 18.27 -7.91
C TRP A 6 -5.64 17.75 -9.34
N SER A 7 -4.61 16.96 -9.65
CA SER A 7 -4.52 16.31 -10.96
C SER A 7 -5.55 15.18 -11.04
N TRP A 8 -5.95 14.82 -12.26
CA TRP A 8 -6.79 13.64 -12.50
C TRP A 8 -6.24 12.38 -11.80
N ASP A 9 -4.92 12.20 -11.85
CA ASP A 9 -4.24 11.08 -11.19
C ASP A 9 -4.40 11.15 -9.67
N SER A 10 -4.18 12.31 -9.05
CA SER A 10 -4.33 12.49 -7.59
C SER A 10 -5.72 12.09 -7.13
N VAL A 11 -6.74 12.61 -7.83
CA VAL A 11 -8.13 12.39 -7.51
C VAL A 11 -8.53 10.92 -7.71
N ARG A 12 -8.09 10.29 -8.81
CA ARG A 12 -8.34 8.87 -9.08
C ARG A 12 -7.73 7.99 -7.99
N LEU A 13 -6.48 8.22 -7.60
CA LEU A 13 -5.82 7.44 -6.54
C LEU A 13 -6.55 7.58 -5.20
N ILE A 14 -7.06 8.77 -4.88
CA ILE A 14 -7.86 8.99 -3.66
C ILE A 14 -9.16 8.22 -3.71
N ALA A 15 -9.87 8.24 -4.85
CA ALA A 15 -11.08 7.44 -5.03
C ALA A 15 -10.79 5.94 -4.85
N LEU A 16 -9.68 5.43 -5.38
CA LEU A 16 -9.28 4.03 -5.20
C LEU A 16 -9.08 3.66 -3.72
N VAL A 17 -8.45 4.53 -2.92
CA VAL A 17 -8.29 4.28 -1.48
C VAL A 17 -9.63 4.25 -0.77
N LEU A 18 -10.48 5.26 -1.02
CA LEU A 18 -11.80 5.36 -0.38
C LEU A 18 -12.68 4.16 -0.74
N ASN A 19 -12.61 3.68 -1.98
CA ASN A 19 -13.31 2.46 -2.42
C ASN A 19 -12.80 1.21 -1.71
N ALA A 20 -11.48 1.09 -1.57
CA ALA A 20 -10.87 -0.04 -0.89
C ALA A 20 -11.25 -0.07 0.59
N LEU A 21 -11.24 1.09 1.28
CA LEU A 21 -11.69 1.21 2.66
C LEU A 21 -13.19 0.90 2.81
N TYR A 22 -14.02 1.36 1.87
CA TYR A 22 -15.44 1.01 1.83
C TYR A 22 -15.64 -0.51 1.70
N GLY A 23 -14.90 -1.18 0.81
CA GLY A 23 -14.96 -2.64 0.66
C GLY A 23 -14.58 -3.38 1.94
N LEU A 24 -13.57 -2.88 2.67
CA LEU A 24 -13.21 -3.41 4.00
C LEU A 24 -14.33 -3.22 5.03
N GLU A 25 -14.99 -2.06 5.05
CA GLU A 25 -16.15 -1.84 5.93
C GLU A 25 -17.33 -2.74 5.59
N GLU A 26 -17.60 -3.00 4.31
CA GLU A 26 -18.63 -3.97 3.90
C GLU A 26 -18.29 -5.38 4.37
N TYR A 27 -17.03 -5.81 4.21
CA TYR A 27 -16.54 -7.07 4.78
C TYR A 27 -16.79 -7.13 6.29
N TYR A 28 -16.29 -6.14 7.04
CA TYR A 28 -16.41 -6.11 8.49
C TYR A 28 -17.86 -6.06 8.96
N ASN A 29 -18.73 -5.32 8.28
CA ASN A 29 -20.14 -5.25 8.63
C ASN A 29 -20.87 -6.57 8.32
N GLY A 30 -20.56 -7.24 7.21
CA GLY A 30 -21.08 -8.57 6.89
C GLY A 30 -20.66 -9.62 7.93
N TYR A 31 -19.42 -9.51 8.41
CA TYR A 31 -18.80 -10.46 9.33
C TYR A 31 -18.76 -9.98 10.80
N HIS A 32 -19.45 -8.92 11.18
CA HIS A 32 -19.33 -8.28 12.51
C HIS A 32 -19.51 -9.24 13.70
N LYS A 33 -20.35 -10.28 13.56
CA LYS A 33 -20.54 -11.31 14.59
C LYS A 33 -19.34 -12.26 14.69
N ASN A 34 -18.58 -12.42 13.61
CA ASN A 34 -17.47 -13.35 13.42
C ASN A 34 -16.09 -12.68 13.45
N LEU A 35 -16.00 -11.36 13.67
CA LEU A 35 -14.73 -10.67 13.83
C LEU A 35 -13.96 -11.15 15.07
N ASN A 36 -12.65 -11.22 14.95
CA ASN A 36 -11.74 -11.38 16.08
C ASN A 36 -11.28 -9.98 16.57
N VAL A 37 -10.35 -9.97 17.53
CA VAL A 37 -9.78 -8.72 18.08
C VAL A 37 -9.07 -7.91 17.00
N ASP A 38 -8.35 -8.56 16.08
CA ASP A 38 -7.63 -7.86 15.00
C ASP A 38 -8.62 -7.13 14.10
N GLY A 39 -9.64 -7.83 13.57
CA GLY A 39 -10.63 -7.21 12.69
C GLY A 39 -11.39 -6.05 13.36
N LEU A 40 -11.67 -6.14 14.67
CA LEU A 40 -12.25 -5.02 15.41
C LEU A 40 -11.25 -3.85 15.57
N PHE A 41 -9.97 -4.15 15.80
CA PHE A 41 -8.92 -3.15 15.82
C PHE A 41 -8.72 -2.48 14.44
N GLY A 42 -8.87 -3.22 13.34
CA GLY A 42 -8.88 -2.67 11.98
C GLY A 42 -9.94 -1.57 11.79
N LEU A 43 -11.14 -1.76 12.33
CA LEU A 43 -12.18 -0.72 12.32
C LEU A 43 -11.77 0.51 13.15
N ARG A 44 -11.10 0.32 14.29
CA ARG A 44 -10.58 1.44 15.11
C ARG A 44 -9.44 2.20 14.44
N ILE A 45 -8.65 1.53 13.61
CA ILE A 45 -7.65 2.16 12.76
C ILE A 45 -8.33 3.04 11.70
N ILE A 46 -9.35 2.52 10.98
CA ILE A 46 -10.09 3.31 9.99
C ILE A 46 -10.75 4.53 10.67
N GLU A 47 -11.51 4.30 11.73
CA GLU A 47 -12.18 5.35 12.50
C GLU A 47 -11.20 6.46 12.92
N GLY A 48 -10.10 6.07 13.57
CA GLY A 48 -9.14 7.00 14.15
C GLY A 48 -8.28 7.74 13.13
N HIS A 49 -7.72 7.04 12.13
CA HIS A 49 -6.89 7.68 11.10
C HIS A 49 -7.69 8.64 10.23
N LEU A 50 -8.89 8.24 9.79
CA LEU A 50 -9.75 9.13 9.00
C LEU A 50 -10.22 10.33 9.83
N GLY A 51 -10.53 10.12 11.12
CA GLY A 51 -10.80 11.20 12.07
C GLY A 51 -9.62 12.19 12.18
N SER A 52 -8.40 11.69 12.34
CA SER A 52 -7.18 12.52 12.37
C SER A 52 -6.93 13.27 11.06
N ILE A 53 -7.30 12.70 9.90
CA ILE A 53 -7.26 13.40 8.61
C ILE A 53 -8.18 14.61 8.64
N LEU A 54 -9.46 14.42 9.00
CA LEU A 54 -10.46 15.49 9.07
C LEU A 54 -10.06 16.61 10.05
N GLU A 55 -9.54 16.25 11.22
CA GLU A 55 -9.08 17.22 12.23
C GLU A 55 -7.93 18.09 11.69
N SER A 56 -6.95 17.49 11.02
CA SER A 56 -5.77 18.20 10.51
C SER A 56 -6.01 18.98 9.21
N MET A 57 -7.02 18.58 8.42
CA MET A 57 -7.31 19.15 7.10
C MET A 57 -8.46 20.14 7.10
N ALA A 58 -9.04 20.44 8.27
CA ALA A 58 -10.07 21.47 8.45
C ALA A 58 -9.65 22.87 7.94
N SER A 59 -8.35 23.13 7.75
CA SER A 59 -7.80 24.37 7.20
C SER A 59 -7.44 24.32 5.71
N HIS A 60 -7.57 23.16 5.04
CA HIS A 60 -7.19 22.97 3.65
C HIS A 60 -8.41 23.03 2.74
N ASP A 61 -8.22 23.56 1.52
CA ASP A 61 -9.26 23.73 0.52
C ASP A 61 -9.51 22.41 -0.23
N MET A 62 -10.11 21.45 0.47
CA MET A 62 -10.49 20.12 -0.05
C MET A 62 -11.92 20.14 -0.58
N ASP A 63 -12.20 19.32 -1.60
CA ASP A 63 -13.56 19.12 -2.10
C ASP A 63 -14.48 18.58 -0.99
N SER A 64 -15.68 19.15 -0.86
CA SER A 64 -16.63 18.77 0.20
C SER A 64 -17.07 17.32 0.08
N GLU A 65 -17.17 16.76 -1.13
CA GLU A 65 -17.55 15.36 -1.32
C GLU A 65 -16.47 14.43 -0.74
N ILE A 66 -15.18 14.74 -0.94
CA ILE A 66 -14.08 13.96 -0.37
C ILE A 66 -14.11 14.02 1.17
N VAL A 67 -14.33 15.22 1.73
CA VAL A 67 -14.45 15.42 3.19
C VAL A 67 -15.63 14.63 3.76
N ASP A 68 -16.77 14.65 3.08
CA ASP A 68 -17.97 13.93 3.50
C ASP A 68 -17.77 12.41 3.41
N GLU A 69 -17.08 11.91 2.39
CA GLU A 69 -16.79 10.48 2.26
C GLU A 69 -15.81 9.97 3.32
N ILE A 70 -14.74 10.73 3.61
CA ILE A 70 -13.82 10.41 4.71
C ILE A 70 -14.56 10.38 6.04
N ARG A 71 -15.48 11.33 6.26
CA ARG A 71 -16.32 11.40 7.47
C ARG A 71 -17.26 10.20 7.56
N ASN A 72 -17.92 9.85 6.46
CA ASN A 72 -18.87 8.74 6.43
C ASN A 72 -18.18 7.41 6.75
N LEU A 73 -17.03 7.13 6.12
CA LEU A 73 -16.22 5.94 6.42
C LEU A 73 -15.79 5.93 7.90
N SER A 74 -15.21 7.04 8.40
CA SER A 74 -14.81 7.14 9.81
C SER A 74 -15.95 6.81 10.78
N LEU A 75 -17.15 7.37 10.55
CA LEU A 75 -18.34 7.13 11.36
C LEU A 75 -18.84 5.69 11.25
N MET A 76 -18.90 5.15 10.03
CA MET A 76 -19.36 3.78 9.78
C MET A 76 -18.43 2.74 10.42
N ALA A 77 -17.11 2.93 10.31
CA ALA A 77 -16.14 2.08 10.99
C ALA A 77 -16.37 2.05 12.51
N GLY A 78 -16.58 3.22 13.14
CA GLY A 78 -16.90 3.30 14.56
C GLY A 78 -18.22 2.61 14.94
N MET A 79 -19.26 2.76 14.10
CA MET A 79 -20.55 2.08 14.28
C MET A 79 -20.42 0.56 14.18
N ILE A 80 -19.70 0.04 13.18
CA ILE A 80 -19.46 -1.39 13.00
C ILE A 80 -18.62 -1.93 14.16
N ALA A 81 -17.59 -1.20 14.62
CA ALA A 81 -16.75 -1.59 15.74
C ALA A 81 -17.58 -1.75 17.01
N ASN A 82 -18.42 -0.76 17.33
CA ASN A 82 -19.30 -0.81 18.50
C ASN A 82 -20.32 -1.95 18.43
N LYS A 83 -20.83 -2.25 17.23
CA LYS A 83 -21.73 -3.38 16.96
C LYS A 83 -21.03 -4.74 17.13
N ALA A 84 -19.76 -4.86 16.74
CA ALA A 84 -18.97 -6.09 16.83
C ALA A 84 -18.44 -6.36 18.25
N LEU A 85 -18.23 -5.32 19.05
CA LEU A 85 -17.62 -5.36 20.38
C LEU A 85 -18.16 -6.46 21.32
N PRO A 86 -19.48 -6.62 21.54
CA PRO A 86 -19.99 -7.68 22.43
C PRO A 86 -19.70 -9.09 21.90
N PHE A 87 -19.65 -9.28 20.58
CA PHE A 87 -19.35 -10.58 19.98
C PHE A 87 -17.89 -10.96 20.16
N VAL A 88 -16.98 -10.00 19.95
CA VAL A 88 -15.54 -10.19 20.17
C VAL A 88 -15.26 -10.46 21.65
N ALA A 89 -15.86 -9.69 22.55
CA ALA A 89 -15.71 -9.85 24.00
C ALA A 89 -16.16 -11.23 24.50
N ASN A 90 -17.23 -11.77 23.91
CA ASN A 90 -17.75 -13.09 24.26
C ASN A 90 -16.89 -14.24 23.69
N ARG A 91 -16.37 -14.09 22.47
CA ARG A 91 -15.58 -15.15 21.80
C ARG A 91 -14.23 -15.36 22.47
N ASP A 92 -13.49 -14.28 22.70
CA ASP A 92 -12.15 -14.36 23.28
C ASP A 92 -12.00 -13.34 24.41
N ARG A 93 -12.59 -13.69 25.55
CA ARG A 93 -12.58 -12.82 26.73
C ARG A 93 -11.16 -12.49 27.21
N LYS A 94 -10.22 -13.43 27.10
CA LYS A 94 -8.85 -13.23 27.58
C LYS A 94 -8.12 -12.22 26.69
N TYR A 95 -8.12 -12.44 25.38
CA TYR A 95 -7.47 -11.55 24.43
C TYR A 95 -8.18 -10.19 24.38
N PHE A 96 -9.51 -10.16 24.41
CA PHE A 96 -10.28 -8.91 24.50
C PHE A 96 -9.89 -8.05 25.70
N ASN A 97 -9.75 -8.65 26.89
CA ASN A 97 -9.37 -7.91 28.11
C ASN A 97 -7.93 -7.35 28.03
N GLN A 98 -7.03 -8.04 27.33
CA GLN A 98 -5.65 -7.56 27.15
C GLN A 98 -5.57 -6.34 26.24
N TYR A 99 -6.42 -6.28 25.22
CA TYR A 99 -6.38 -5.24 24.18
C TYR A 99 -7.46 -4.17 24.35
N GLN A 100 -8.17 -4.17 25.48
CA GLN A 100 -9.36 -3.34 25.72
C GLN A 100 -9.16 -1.86 25.33
N PHE A 101 -8.01 -1.27 25.67
CA PHE A 101 -7.74 0.12 25.32
C PHE A 101 -7.87 0.38 23.80
N LEU A 102 -7.28 -0.47 22.97
CA LEU A 102 -7.32 -0.33 21.51
C LEU A 102 -8.69 -0.65 20.91
N LEU A 103 -9.51 -1.45 21.59
CA LEU A 103 -10.82 -1.87 21.09
C LEU A 103 -11.95 -0.88 21.39
N TYR A 104 -11.78 -0.06 22.43
CA TYR A 104 -12.76 0.95 22.82
C TYR A 104 -12.48 2.36 22.28
N HIS A 105 -11.28 2.62 21.77
CA HIS A 105 -10.87 3.95 21.33
C HIS A 105 -10.50 3.96 19.84
N PRO A 106 -10.83 5.03 19.10
CA PRO A 106 -10.28 5.25 17.77
C PRO A 106 -8.74 5.33 17.86
N TYR A 107 -8.05 4.64 16.97
CA TYR A 107 -6.58 4.64 16.92
C TYR A 107 -6.10 5.89 16.17
N LYS A 108 -5.68 6.91 16.92
CA LYS A 108 -5.30 8.23 16.39
C LYS A 108 -3.79 8.41 16.41
N MET A 109 -3.24 8.95 15.33
CA MET A 109 -1.81 9.25 15.24
C MET A 109 -1.55 10.65 14.69
N ASN A 110 -0.54 11.31 15.26
CA ASN A 110 -0.06 12.58 14.77
C ASN A 110 0.85 12.36 13.57
N PHE A 111 0.33 12.66 12.38
CA PHE A 111 1.09 12.61 11.15
C PHE A 111 1.94 13.86 10.99
N THR A 112 3.23 13.69 10.70
CA THR A 112 4.11 14.80 10.33
C THR A 112 5.08 14.31 9.26
N PRO A 113 5.01 14.82 8.02
CA PRO A 113 5.93 14.44 6.96
C PRO A 113 7.38 14.52 7.43
N ARG A 114 8.12 13.43 7.25
CA ARG A 114 9.54 13.32 7.59
C ARG A 114 10.25 12.37 6.65
N ARG A 115 11.58 12.44 6.65
CA ARG A 115 12.46 11.55 5.89
C ARG A 115 13.29 10.68 6.83
N THR A 116 13.78 9.59 6.27
CA THR A 116 14.83 8.78 6.88
C THR A 116 16.12 9.59 7.09
N ASP A 117 16.94 9.14 8.03
CA ASP A 117 18.23 9.77 8.33
C ASP A 117 19.31 8.70 8.29
N GLU A 118 20.12 8.72 7.22
CA GLU A 118 21.21 7.77 6.98
C GLU A 118 22.20 7.64 8.15
N ARG A 119 22.29 8.65 9.02
CA ARG A 119 23.13 8.58 10.23
C ARG A 119 22.63 7.55 11.25
N PHE A 120 21.35 7.20 11.19
CA PHE A 120 20.73 6.18 12.03
C PHE A 120 20.68 4.78 11.41
N ARG A 121 21.21 4.61 10.19
CA ARG A 121 21.31 3.29 9.56
C ARG A 121 22.20 2.36 10.39
N TRP A 122 21.72 1.16 10.65
CA TRP A 122 22.44 0.13 11.38
C TRP A 122 23.54 -0.47 10.52
N LYS A 123 24.71 -0.64 11.13
CA LYS A 123 25.86 -1.31 10.52
C LYS A 123 25.67 -2.83 10.62
N GLU A 124 26.32 -3.57 9.73
CA GLU A 124 26.23 -5.03 9.68
C GLU A 124 26.51 -5.72 11.03
N LYS A 125 27.43 -5.17 11.85
CA LYS A 125 27.72 -5.69 13.19
C LYS A 125 26.52 -5.61 14.14
N GLN A 126 25.66 -4.61 14.00
CA GLN A 126 24.45 -4.43 14.81
C GLN A 126 23.35 -5.40 14.36
N LEU A 127 23.27 -5.70 13.07
CA LEU A 127 22.37 -6.73 12.52
C LEU A 127 22.82 -8.15 12.90
N LYS A 128 24.14 -8.38 13.04
CA LYS A 128 24.72 -9.68 13.44
C LYS A 128 24.42 -10.06 14.89
N THR A 129 24.16 -9.13 15.79
CA THR A 129 23.71 -9.45 17.17
C THR A 129 22.39 -10.23 17.18
N SER A 130 21.61 -10.20 16.09
CA SER A 130 20.42 -11.05 15.89
C SER A 130 20.73 -12.42 15.26
N LYS A 131 21.90 -12.63 14.65
CA LYS A 131 22.26 -13.85 13.88
C LYS A 131 23.43 -14.65 14.45
N SER A 132 24.29 -14.06 15.28
CA SER A 132 25.46 -14.72 15.86
C SER A 132 25.29 -14.93 17.36
N ASP A 133 24.71 -16.07 17.71
CA ASP A 133 25.40 -17.04 18.56
C ASP A 133 24.86 -18.41 18.13
N GLY A 134 25.73 -19.30 17.66
CA GLY A 134 25.42 -20.70 17.35
C GLY A 134 25.01 -21.53 18.58
N ILE A 135 24.52 -20.85 19.62
CA ILE A 135 23.84 -21.39 20.78
C ILE A 135 22.35 -21.17 20.50
N PHE A 136 21.67 -22.24 20.08
CA PHE A 136 20.23 -22.23 19.96
C PHE A 136 19.58 -22.09 21.36
N PRO A 137 18.72 -21.07 21.60
CA PRO A 137 18.63 -19.76 20.95
C PRO A 137 19.44 -18.69 21.72
N PRO A 138 19.86 -17.59 21.07
CA PRO A 138 20.43 -16.43 21.77
C PRO A 138 19.41 -15.89 22.79
N PRO A 139 19.86 -15.44 23.98
CA PRO A 139 18.97 -15.09 25.10
C PRO A 139 18.04 -13.87 24.88
N MET A 140 18.03 -13.26 23.69
CA MET A 140 17.23 -12.06 23.38
C MET A 140 16.57 -12.05 21.99
N LEU A 141 16.25 -13.21 21.40
CA LEU A 141 15.24 -13.23 20.33
C LEU A 141 13.90 -12.75 20.92
N LEU A 142 13.39 -11.62 20.40
CA LEU A 142 12.03 -11.18 20.68
C LEU A 142 11.08 -12.13 19.96
N ASP A 143 10.73 -13.24 20.61
CA ASP A 143 9.68 -14.10 20.10
C ASP A 143 8.31 -13.39 20.18
N GLU A 144 7.36 -13.85 19.38
CA GLU A 144 6.01 -13.29 19.30
C GLU A 144 5.39 -13.15 20.69
N LYS A 145 5.53 -14.19 21.54
CA LYS A 145 5.02 -14.23 22.91
C LYS A 145 5.62 -13.13 23.80
N GLN A 146 6.90 -12.82 23.67
CA GLN A 146 7.58 -11.74 24.40
C GLN A 146 7.09 -10.38 23.93
N SER A 147 6.95 -10.16 22.62
CA SER A 147 6.42 -8.90 22.08
C SER A 147 4.96 -8.66 22.51
N SER A 148 4.13 -9.69 22.42
CA SER A 148 2.72 -9.66 22.85
C SER A 148 2.60 -9.43 24.36
N ARG A 149 3.51 -9.98 25.18
CA ARG A 149 3.57 -9.69 26.62
C ARG A 149 3.85 -8.21 26.88
N CYS A 150 4.78 -7.59 26.16
CA CYS A 150 5.11 -6.18 26.35
C CYS A 150 3.98 -5.26 25.87
N LEU A 151 3.35 -5.56 24.74
CA LEU A 151 2.15 -4.86 24.29
C LEU A 151 1.02 -4.97 25.32
N THR A 152 0.79 -6.16 25.85
CA THR A 152 -0.22 -6.41 26.89
C THR A 152 0.08 -5.61 28.16
N GLU A 153 1.34 -5.55 28.60
CA GLU A 153 1.77 -4.75 29.75
C GLU A 153 1.47 -3.25 29.55
N LEU A 154 1.79 -2.73 28.38
CA LEU A 154 1.52 -1.35 27.98
C LEU A 154 0.01 -1.03 27.98
N LEU A 155 -0.81 -1.95 27.48
CA LEU A 155 -2.27 -1.78 27.40
C LEU A 155 -2.95 -1.93 28.77
N PHE A 156 -2.47 -2.84 29.62
CA PHE A 156 -2.95 -2.98 31.01
C PHE A 156 -2.62 -1.78 31.88
N ALA A 157 -1.47 -1.14 31.67
CA ALA A 157 -1.15 0.12 32.35
C ALA A 157 -2.23 1.21 32.11
N ASN A 158 -3.05 1.04 31.08
CA ASN A 158 -4.07 2.00 30.65
C ASN A 158 -5.53 1.53 30.82
N SER A 159 -5.80 0.27 31.22
CA SER A 159 -7.15 -0.33 31.17
C SER A 159 -7.97 -0.27 32.46
N ASN A 160 -7.47 0.35 33.53
CA ASN A 160 -8.34 0.65 34.67
C ASN A 160 -9.20 1.87 34.33
N PHE A 161 -10.52 1.72 34.35
CA PHE A 161 -11.46 2.80 34.02
C PHE A 161 -11.95 3.58 35.25
N THR A 162 -11.36 3.34 36.43
CA THR A 162 -12.00 3.69 37.72
C THR A 162 -11.14 4.50 38.72
N LYS A 163 -9.89 4.88 38.43
CA LYS A 163 -9.08 5.71 39.34
C LYS A 163 -8.31 6.83 38.64
N VAL A 164 -8.53 8.07 39.09
CA VAL A 164 -8.12 9.34 38.47
C VAL A 164 -6.61 9.64 38.52
N THR A 165 -5.77 8.75 39.07
CA THR A 165 -4.31 8.96 39.16
C THR A 165 -3.56 7.72 38.68
N TYR A 166 -3.22 7.67 37.40
CA TYR A 166 -2.45 6.58 36.82
C TYR A 166 -0.96 6.91 36.76
N ASN A 167 -0.15 6.06 37.38
CA ASN A 167 1.28 5.96 37.10
C ASN A 167 1.46 4.83 36.08
N CYS A 168 1.78 5.16 34.82
CA CYS A 168 2.18 4.14 33.87
C CYS A 168 3.49 3.48 34.35
N ASN A 169 3.40 2.20 34.73
CA ASN A 169 4.53 1.41 35.20
C ASN A 169 4.88 0.33 34.19
N LEU A 170 5.82 0.63 33.31
CA LEU A 170 6.38 -0.31 32.34
C LEU A 170 7.59 -1.01 32.97
N SER A 171 7.70 -2.31 32.75
CA SER A 171 8.84 -3.10 33.14
C SER A 171 10.08 -2.66 32.37
N ASN A 172 11.19 -2.58 33.08
CA ASN A 172 12.48 -2.27 32.49
C ASN A 172 12.87 -3.31 31.42
N ASP A 173 12.43 -4.57 31.56
CA ASP A 173 12.66 -5.61 30.56
C ASP A 173 11.93 -5.31 29.25
N CYS A 174 10.64 -4.93 29.29
CA CYS A 174 9.91 -4.54 28.09
C CYS A 174 10.44 -3.27 27.44
N MET A 175 10.78 -2.23 28.23
CA MET A 175 11.38 -1.02 27.68
C MET A 175 12.75 -1.30 27.04
N LYS A 176 13.59 -2.14 27.65
CA LYS A 176 14.86 -2.54 27.05
C LYS A 176 14.68 -3.32 25.75
N ARG A 177 13.75 -4.28 25.70
CA ARG A 177 13.52 -5.08 24.49
C ARG A 177 12.85 -4.29 23.36
N MET A 178 11.83 -3.50 23.68
CA MET A 178 11.02 -2.82 22.68
C MET A 178 11.61 -1.48 22.21
N VAL A 179 12.44 -0.82 23.04
CA VAL A 179 12.93 0.55 22.77
C VAL A 179 14.45 0.69 22.82
N ASP A 180 15.16 -0.10 23.64
CA ASP A 180 16.63 0.00 23.71
C ASP A 180 17.32 -0.90 22.68
N HIS A 181 16.81 -2.13 22.51
CA HIS A 181 17.39 -3.14 21.64
C HIS A 181 17.37 -2.74 20.16
N ARG A 182 18.51 -2.92 19.46
CA ARG A 182 18.73 -2.54 18.06
C ARG A 182 19.08 -3.77 17.24
N GLY A 183 18.90 -3.68 15.92
CA GLY A 183 19.34 -4.73 14.99
C GLY A 183 18.33 -5.85 14.75
N LEU A 184 17.09 -5.71 15.23
CA LEU A 184 15.98 -6.60 14.87
C LEU A 184 15.46 -6.28 13.48
N THR A 185 14.85 -7.24 12.79
CA THR A 185 14.35 -7.04 11.42
C THR A 185 12.94 -7.59 11.22
N GLY A 186 12.25 -7.18 10.15
CA GLY A 186 10.93 -7.72 9.81
C GLY A 186 9.89 -7.50 10.92
N TYR A 187 9.12 -8.54 11.26
CA TYR A 187 8.06 -8.46 12.29
C TYR A 187 8.56 -7.94 13.64
N GLN A 188 9.78 -8.30 14.04
CA GLN A 188 10.32 -7.86 15.33
C GLN A 188 10.54 -6.34 15.38
N LEU A 189 11.13 -5.76 14.33
CA LEU A 189 11.30 -4.31 14.21
C LEU A 189 9.94 -3.61 14.11
N THR A 190 9.03 -4.20 13.37
CA THR A 190 7.66 -3.71 13.20
C THR A 190 6.92 -3.63 14.54
N HIS A 191 7.06 -4.66 15.39
CA HIS A 191 6.50 -4.67 16.74
C HIS A 191 7.16 -3.63 17.67
N GLN A 192 8.47 -3.36 17.54
CA GLN A 192 9.13 -2.29 18.29
C GLN A 192 8.51 -0.91 17.97
N ILE A 193 8.27 -0.65 16.69
CA ILE A 193 7.67 0.61 16.23
C ILE A 193 6.21 0.72 16.66
N LEU A 194 5.43 -0.37 16.52
CA LEU A 194 4.05 -0.42 16.97
C LEU A 194 3.92 -0.21 18.49
N TYR A 195 4.82 -0.79 19.28
CA TYR A 195 4.86 -0.56 20.73
C TYR A 195 5.05 0.92 21.08
N ILE A 196 5.96 1.61 20.39
CA ILE A 196 6.15 3.05 20.56
C ILE A 196 4.89 3.81 20.12
N ALA A 197 4.29 3.46 18.98
CA ALA A 197 3.07 4.10 18.48
C ALA A 197 1.90 3.99 19.48
N ILE A 198 1.66 2.81 20.03
CA ILE A 198 0.64 2.58 21.05
C ILE A 198 0.97 3.37 22.33
N ALA A 199 2.24 3.38 22.76
CA ALA A 199 2.63 4.09 23.98
C ALA A 199 2.42 5.61 23.87
N LEU A 200 2.56 6.17 22.67
CA LEU A 200 2.26 7.57 22.40
C LEU A 200 0.77 7.92 22.48
N GLN A 201 -0.11 6.92 22.37
CA GLN A 201 -1.56 7.08 22.52
C GLN A 201 -2.05 6.83 23.95
N THR A 202 -1.18 6.36 24.85
CA THR A 202 -1.53 6.11 26.24
C THR A 202 -0.88 7.13 27.18
N SER A 203 -1.24 7.05 28.47
CA SER A 203 -0.57 7.81 29.53
C SER A 203 0.92 7.43 29.73
N CYS A 204 1.39 6.39 29.04
CA CYS A 204 2.78 5.90 29.10
C CYS A 204 3.79 6.69 28.27
N SER A 205 3.32 7.63 27.44
CA SER A 205 4.18 8.44 26.56
C SER A 205 5.32 9.14 27.33
N LEU A 206 5.03 9.69 28.52
CA LEU A 206 6.01 10.35 29.39
C LEU A 206 7.01 9.36 29.99
N THR A 207 6.54 8.20 30.48
CA THR A 207 7.41 7.13 31.01
C THR A 207 8.41 6.68 29.95
N LEU A 208 7.93 6.46 28.72
CA LEU A 208 8.77 6.04 27.62
C LEU A 208 9.76 7.15 27.20
N SER A 209 9.32 8.41 27.19
CA SER A 209 10.17 9.56 26.84
C SER A 209 11.31 9.73 27.84
N ASN A 210 11.00 9.60 29.12
CA ASN A 210 12.00 9.63 30.18
C ASN A 210 12.98 8.47 30.00
N PHE A 211 12.50 7.25 29.76
CA PHE A 211 13.37 6.10 29.53
C PHE A 211 14.34 6.33 28.37
N THR A 212 13.90 6.85 27.23
CA THR A 212 14.78 7.12 26.07
C THR A 212 15.81 8.21 26.36
N ILE A 213 15.42 9.24 27.10
CA ILE A 213 16.35 10.31 27.50
C ILE A 213 17.42 9.75 28.44
N PHE A 214 17.03 8.98 29.46
CA PHE A 214 17.96 8.44 30.44
C PHE A 214 18.88 7.34 29.90
N THR A 215 18.38 6.45 29.04
CA THR A 215 19.15 5.29 28.57
C THR A 215 19.92 5.56 27.28
N LYS A 216 19.37 6.37 26.38
CA LYS A 216 19.93 6.61 25.05
C LYS A 216 20.40 8.05 24.81
N ASN A 217 20.10 8.98 25.72
CA ASN A 217 20.28 10.42 25.48
C ASN A 217 19.60 10.85 24.16
N GLN A 218 18.44 10.27 23.87
CA GLN A 218 17.67 10.46 22.64
C GLN A 218 16.20 10.76 22.97
N THR A 219 15.54 11.47 22.06
CA THR A 219 14.08 11.64 22.11
C THR A 219 13.38 10.43 21.50
N ILE A 220 12.11 10.20 21.84
CA ILE A 220 11.29 9.17 21.17
C ILE A 220 11.29 9.39 19.65
N THR A 221 11.19 10.64 19.20
CA THR A 221 11.24 10.96 17.76
C THR A 221 12.53 10.46 17.12
N SER A 222 13.68 10.64 17.77
CA SER A 222 14.95 10.10 17.26
C SER A 222 14.97 8.58 17.21
N VAL A 223 14.35 7.90 18.19
CA VAL A 223 14.26 6.43 18.20
C VAL A 223 13.35 5.93 17.07
N VAL A 224 12.20 6.56 16.87
CA VAL A 224 11.29 6.24 15.75
C VAL A 224 11.99 6.49 14.42
N THR A 225 12.72 7.60 14.26
CA THR A 225 13.50 7.87 13.04
C THR A 225 14.58 6.82 12.82
N GLU A 226 15.26 6.37 13.86
CA GLU A 226 16.22 5.28 13.75
C GLU A 226 15.56 3.99 13.29
N TYR A 227 14.47 3.57 13.93
CA TYR A 227 13.80 2.31 13.61
C TYR A 227 13.18 2.35 12.20
N CYS A 228 12.50 3.44 11.84
CA CYS A 228 11.92 3.59 10.51
C CYS A 228 12.97 3.72 9.40
N THR A 229 14.13 4.35 9.67
CA THR A 229 15.25 4.35 8.70
C THR A 229 15.67 2.93 8.37
N ASN A 230 15.80 2.07 9.38
CA ASN A 230 16.23 0.68 9.18
C ASN A 230 15.13 -0.19 8.55
N MET A 231 13.87 0.02 8.90
CA MET A 231 12.75 -0.65 8.24
C MET A 231 12.66 -0.29 6.75
N ILE A 232 12.82 0.99 6.41
CA ILE A 232 12.81 1.46 5.02
C ILE A 232 14.03 0.93 4.26
N ASP A 233 15.17 0.75 4.94
CA ASP A 233 16.33 0.08 4.36
C ASP A 233 16.05 -1.39 4.00
N GLU A 234 15.34 -2.14 4.86
CA GLU A 234 14.87 -3.51 4.55
C GLU A 234 13.99 -3.54 3.30
N LEU A 235 13.10 -2.55 3.17
CA LEU A 235 12.23 -2.38 2.01
C LEU A 235 12.96 -1.90 0.74
N GLY A 236 14.22 -1.47 0.86
CA GLY A 236 15.01 -0.92 -0.25
C GLY A 236 15.11 -1.84 -1.46
N VAL A 237 15.12 -3.16 -1.26
CA VAL A 237 15.12 -4.14 -2.37
C VAL A 237 13.81 -4.12 -3.14
N LEU A 238 12.67 -4.02 -2.44
CA LEU A 238 11.34 -3.97 -3.04
C LEU A 238 11.11 -2.63 -3.75
N LEU A 239 11.56 -1.52 -3.14
CA LEU A 239 11.49 -0.18 -3.74
C LEU A 239 12.27 -0.10 -5.05
N ARG A 240 13.43 -0.76 -5.15
CA ARG A 240 14.27 -0.76 -6.36
C ARG A 240 13.80 -1.73 -7.43
N ASN A 241 13.06 -2.78 -7.07
CA ASN A 241 12.60 -3.80 -8.00
C ASN A 241 11.12 -4.17 -7.77
N PRO A 242 10.19 -3.39 -8.35
CA PRO A 242 8.75 -3.58 -8.19
C PRO A 242 8.23 -4.96 -8.65
N ARG A 243 8.98 -5.65 -9.52
CA ARG A 243 8.62 -7.01 -9.97
C ARG A 243 8.69 -8.04 -8.84
N ILE A 244 9.48 -7.75 -7.80
CA ILE A 244 9.56 -8.60 -6.60
C ILE A 244 8.27 -8.43 -5.77
N THR A 245 7.77 -7.20 -5.64
CA THR A 245 6.52 -6.91 -4.91
C THR A 245 5.33 -7.70 -5.47
N ALA A 246 5.24 -7.85 -6.79
CA ALA A 246 4.19 -8.63 -7.44
C ALA A 246 4.26 -10.15 -7.16
N ARG A 247 5.38 -10.64 -6.61
CA ARG A 247 5.64 -12.07 -6.34
C ARG A 247 5.72 -12.39 -4.85
N LEU A 248 5.43 -11.42 -3.99
CA LEU A 248 5.44 -11.64 -2.54
C LEU A 248 4.42 -12.73 -2.18
N ASN A 249 4.86 -13.65 -1.34
CA ASN A 249 3.98 -14.63 -0.71
C ASN A 249 3.14 -13.97 0.39
N TYR A 250 2.18 -14.70 0.94
CA TYR A 250 1.27 -14.17 1.96
C TYR A 250 1.98 -13.50 3.15
N ASP A 251 2.93 -14.18 3.78
CA ASP A 251 3.62 -13.67 4.96
C ASP A 251 4.49 -12.43 4.63
N GLU A 252 4.96 -12.31 3.39
CA GLU A 252 5.70 -11.14 2.89
C GLU A 252 4.78 -9.94 2.57
N ARG A 253 3.58 -10.20 2.03
CA ARG A 253 2.56 -9.15 1.78
C ARG A 253 2.08 -8.55 3.09
N ASP A 254 1.80 -9.42 4.06
CA ASP A 254 1.37 -9.05 5.41
C ASP A 254 2.41 -8.15 6.08
N LEU A 255 3.68 -8.59 6.10
CA LEU A 255 4.80 -7.80 6.62
C LEU A 255 4.95 -6.45 5.90
N LEU A 256 4.84 -6.40 4.57
CA LEU A 256 4.94 -5.15 3.82
C LEU A 256 3.83 -4.16 4.23
N MET A 257 2.58 -4.63 4.36
CA MET A 257 1.48 -3.79 4.82
C MET A 257 1.69 -3.29 6.25
N GLU A 258 2.17 -4.15 7.15
CA GLU A 258 2.50 -3.75 8.53
C GLU A 258 3.61 -2.70 8.58
N GLN A 259 4.67 -2.86 7.79
CA GLN A 259 5.79 -1.91 7.75
C GLN A 259 5.35 -0.54 7.18
N ILE A 260 4.53 -0.55 6.12
CA ILE A 260 3.94 0.68 5.57
C ILE A 260 3.03 1.35 6.60
N PHE A 261 2.17 0.59 7.28
CA PHE A 261 1.30 1.13 8.33
C PHE A 261 2.13 1.74 9.48
N THR A 262 3.06 0.97 10.05
CA THR A 262 3.75 1.33 11.29
C THR A 262 4.68 2.52 11.16
N CYS A 263 5.43 2.66 10.06
CA CYS A 263 6.27 3.83 9.81
C CYS A 263 5.55 4.93 9.02
N GLY A 264 4.68 4.57 8.08
CA GLY A 264 3.94 5.54 7.28
C GLY A 264 3.00 6.41 8.12
N GLN A 265 2.42 5.88 9.21
CA GLN A 265 1.61 6.67 10.15
C GLN A 265 2.40 7.80 10.85
N PHE A 266 3.74 7.66 10.95
CA PHE A 266 4.61 8.73 11.47
C PHE A 266 5.02 9.73 10.39
N GLY A 267 4.72 9.46 9.12
CA GLY A 267 4.94 10.36 7.99
C GLY A 267 6.25 10.16 7.22
N PHE A 268 6.87 8.97 7.29
CA PHE A 268 8.06 8.67 6.47
C PHE A 268 7.71 8.57 4.99
N VAL A 269 8.07 9.60 4.22
CA VAL A 269 7.63 9.78 2.84
C VAL A 269 8.25 8.81 1.85
N GLU A 270 9.35 8.13 2.19
CA GLU A 270 9.95 7.09 1.35
C GLU A 270 9.03 5.88 1.15
N LEU A 271 8.04 5.69 2.03
CA LEU A 271 7.01 4.65 1.90
C LEU A 271 5.89 5.02 0.91
N SER A 272 5.86 6.28 0.47
CA SER A 272 4.95 6.83 -0.53
C SER A 272 5.30 6.30 -1.93
N SER A 273 5.18 4.99 -2.14
CA SER A 273 5.51 4.31 -3.39
C SER A 273 4.25 3.89 -4.14
N LEU A 274 4.08 4.36 -5.38
CA LEU A 274 2.92 4.02 -6.20
C LEU A 274 2.91 2.51 -6.56
N HIS A 275 4.08 1.86 -6.57
CA HIS A 275 4.17 0.41 -6.72
C HIS A 275 3.63 -0.36 -5.51
N PHE A 276 3.95 0.08 -4.29
CA PHE A 276 3.39 -0.52 -3.08
C PHE A 276 1.89 -0.29 -3.01
N PHE A 277 1.45 0.94 -3.30
CA PHE A 277 0.04 1.30 -3.34
C PHE A 277 -0.75 0.39 -4.30
N ALA A 278 -0.30 0.28 -5.55
CA ALA A 278 -0.98 -0.54 -6.56
C ALA A 278 -0.98 -2.03 -6.20
N SER A 279 0.11 -2.52 -5.58
CA SER A 279 0.21 -3.92 -5.15
C SER A 279 -0.74 -4.23 -4.01
N ILE A 280 -0.84 -3.36 -3.00
CA ILE A 280 -1.78 -3.55 -1.89
C ILE A 280 -3.21 -3.56 -2.40
N LEU A 281 -3.58 -2.61 -3.26
CA LEU A 281 -4.92 -2.60 -3.85
C LEU A 281 -5.24 -3.87 -4.66
N SER A 282 -4.26 -4.50 -5.29
CA SER A 282 -4.49 -5.73 -6.05
C SER A 282 -4.63 -6.98 -5.19
N TRP A 283 -4.25 -6.92 -3.90
CA TRP A 283 -4.44 -8.02 -2.95
C TRP A 283 -5.82 -8.03 -2.29
N GLN A 284 -6.62 -6.98 -2.51
CA GLN A 284 -7.98 -6.94 -2.00
C GLN A 284 -8.88 -7.90 -2.78
N ASN A 285 -9.64 -8.74 -2.06
CA ASN A 285 -10.60 -9.65 -2.66
C ASN A 285 -11.71 -8.84 -3.36
N PRO A 286 -11.97 -9.09 -4.66
CA PRO A 286 -12.89 -8.27 -5.44
C PRO A 286 -14.38 -8.46 -5.10
N THR A 287 -14.72 -9.49 -4.33
CA THR A 287 -16.12 -9.80 -3.97
C THR A 287 -16.41 -9.43 -2.53
N SER A 288 -15.52 -9.83 -1.60
CA SER A 288 -15.75 -9.57 -0.18
C SER A 288 -15.16 -8.26 0.31
N GLY A 289 -14.14 -7.69 -0.37
CA GLY A 289 -13.41 -6.51 0.11
C GLY A 289 -12.36 -6.77 1.19
N CYS A 290 -12.22 -8.02 1.65
CA CYS A 290 -11.19 -8.44 2.59
C CYS A 290 -9.81 -8.58 1.92
N PHE A 291 -8.78 -8.91 2.71
CA PHE A 291 -7.44 -9.27 2.22
C PHE A 291 -7.16 -10.74 2.50
N THR A 292 -6.60 -11.46 1.53
CA THR A 292 -6.58 -12.93 1.53
C THR A 292 -5.40 -13.54 2.28
N ASN A 293 -5.61 -14.75 2.78
CA ASN A 293 -4.59 -15.71 3.20
C ASN A 293 -4.44 -16.80 2.14
N ASP A 294 -3.30 -16.81 1.44
CA ASP A 294 -3.03 -17.79 0.38
C ASP A 294 -2.74 -19.21 0.94
N LYS A 295 -2.76 -19.43 2.27
CA LYS A 295 -2.53 -20.75 2.91
C LYS A 295 -3.67 -21.78 2.68
N ALA A 296 -4.69 -21.47 1.89
CA ALA A 296 -5.79 -22.38 1.58
C ALA A 296 -5.49 -23.43 0.49
N ASP A 297 -4.29 -23.43 -0.11
CA ASP A 297 -3.91 -24.41 -1.15
C ASP A 297 -3.54 -25.81 -0.61
N SER A 298 -3.69 -26.07 0.69
CA SER A 298 -3.32 -27.37 1.28
C SER A 298 -4.36 -27.95 2.24
N VAL A 299 -5.64 -28.06 1.84
CA VAL A 299 -6.55 -29.19 2.15
C VAL A 299 -7.70 -29.15 1.14
N VAL A 300 -7.58 -29.87 0.02
CA VAL A 300 -8.74 -30.29 -0.77
C VAL A 300 -9.26 -31.57 -0.14
N ASP A 301 -10.17 -31.42 0.82
CA ASP A 301 -11.06 -32.48 1.32
C ASP A 301 -12.12 -31.79 2.20
N ASP A 302 -13.14 -31.18 1.59
CA ASP A 302 -14.55 -31.55 1.81
C ASP A 302 -15.47 -30.61 1.00
N VAL A 303 -16.44 -31.21 0.34
CA VAL A 303 -17.40 -30.53 -0.54
C VAL A 303 -18.44 -29.80 0.32
N ASN A 304 -18.12 -28.58 0.80
CA ASN A 304 -19.07 -27.47 1.07
C ASN A 304 -18.50 -26.21 1.77
N ILE A 305 -17.18 -26.01 1.88
CA ILE A 305 -16.60 -24.79 2.49
C ILE A 305 -15.85 -23.97 1.42
N LEU A 306 -16.61 -23.36 0.52
CA LEU A 306 -16.14 -22.25 -0.34
C LEU A 306 -16.29 -20.91 0.42
N TYR A 307 -15.85 -20.85 1.68
CA TYR A 307 -16.10 -19.70 2.55
C TYR A 307 -14.82 -19.25 3.26
N ASP A 308 -14.41 -18.02 2.92
CA ASP A 308 -13.42 -17.16 3.57
C ASP A 308 -11.93 -17.55 3.45
N LEU A 309 -11.33 -17.25 2.29
CA LEU A 309 -9.87 -17.05 2.15
C LEU A 309 -9.40 -15.75 2.84
N CYS A 310 -10.22 -15.09 3.67
CA CYS A 310 -9.94 -13.79 4.26
C CYS A 310 -9.15 -13.90 5.58
N SER A 311 -8.16 -13.05 5.77
CA SER A 311 -7.44 -12.89 7.05
C SER A 311 -7.85 -11.58 7.72
N ALA A 312 -8.40 -11.66 8.93
CA ALA A 312 -8.76 -10.48 9.71
C ALA A 312 -7.52 -9.65 10.10
N HIS A 313 -6.39 -10.30 10.35
CA HIS A 313 -5.10 -9.64 10.60
C HIS A 313 -4.63 -8.89 9.37
N SER A 314 -4.58 -9.56 8.21
CA SER A 314 -4.12 -8.92 6.96
C SER A 314 -5.06 -7.78 6.53
N ALA A 315 -6.37 -7.93 6.72
CA ALA A 315 -7.34 -6.86 6.49
C ALA A 315 -7.13 -5.65 7.44
N THR A 316 -6.67 -5.89 8.66
CA THR A 316 -6.38 -4.85 9.67
C THR A 316 -5.16 -4.03 9.27
N VAL A 317 -4.07 -4.70 8.89
CA VAL A 317 -2.83 -4.03 8.49
C VAL A 317 -2.98 -3.35 7.12
N ALA A 318 -3.78 -3.94 6.22
CA ALA A 318 -4.17 -3.30 4.96
C ALA A 318 -4.97 -2.01 5.20
N ALA A 319 -5.92 -2.01 6.14
CA ALA A 319 -6.67 -0.80 6.51
C ALA A 319 -5.73 0.33 6.97
N GLY A 320 -4.74 -0.01 7.81
CA GLY A 320 -3.70 0.92 8.24
C GLY A 320 -2.84 1.45 7.10
N ALA A 321 -2.37 0.58 6.20
CA ALA A 321 -1.58 0.98 5.05
C ALA A 321 -2.36 1.87 4.07
N LEU A 322 -3.63 1.54 3.79
CA LEU A 322 -4.52 2.33 2.94
C LEU A 322 -4.78 3.71 3.56
N ALA A 323 -5.03 3.80 4.87
CA ALA A 323 -5.20 5.08 5.55
C ALA A 323 -3.93 5.96 5.49
N VAL A 324 -2.75 5.34 5.55
CA VAL A 324 -1.46 6.01 5.33
C VAL A 324 -1.33 6.54 3.89
N PHE A 325 -1.70 5.75 2.88
CA PHE A 325 -1.67 6.21 1.49
C PHE A 325 -2.65 7.35 1.23
N LEU A 326 -3.86 7.28 1.80
CA LEU A 326 -4.80 8.39 1.74
C LEU A 326 -4.16 9.66 2.31
N ARG A 327 -3.46 9.54 3.43
CA ARG A 327 -2.76 10.67 4.05
C ARG A 327 -1.69 11.26 3.12
N PHE A 328 -0.85 10.44 2.48
CA PHE A 328 0.15 10.92 1.52
C PHE A 328 -0.44 11.55 0.25
N LEU A 329 -1.62 11.11 -0.18
CA LEU A 329 -2.30 11.69 -1.34
C LEU A 329 -2.91 13.05 -1.04
N LEU A 330 -3.45 13.21 0.18
CA LEU A 330 -4.08 14.45 0.64
C LEU A 330 -3.07 15.50 1.13
N ASP A 331 -1.96 15.06 1.73
CA ASP A 331 -0.89 15.92 2.22
C ASP A 331 0.34 15.81 1.31
N ARG A 332 0.52 16.81 0.42
CA ARG A 332 1.66 16.84 -0.51
C ARG A 332 3.02 16.93 0.20
N GLY A 333 3.04 17.34 1.48
CA GLY A 333 4.25 17.53 2.24
C GLY A 333 5.23 18.52 1.59
N PRO A 334 6.47 18.62 2.14
CA PRO A 334 7.49 19.52 1.63
C PRO A 334 8.41 18.90 0.55
N TRP A 335 8.22 17.62 0.18
CA TRP A 335 9.08 16.90 -0.78
C TRP A 335 8.28 16.41 -2.00
N PRO A 336 8.18 17.23 -3.06
CA PRO A 336 7.41 16.90 -4.26
C PRO A 336 7.85 15.60 -4.94
N GLU A 337 9.13 15.23 -4.83
CA GLU A 337 9.67 14.00 -5.43
C GLU A 337 9.05 12.70 -4.87
N TYR A 338 8.39 12.77 -3.71
CA TYR A 338 7.68 11.65 -3.09
C TYR A 338 6.16 11.72 -3.28
N TYR A 339 5.66 12.69 -4.05
CA TYR A 339 4.22 12.81 -4.27
C TYR A 339 3.73 11.64 -5.13
N LEU A 340 2.81 10.84 -4.59
CA LEU A 340 2.32 9.60 -5.20
C LEU A 340 1.77 9.80 -6.61
N ALA A 341 0.99 10.86 -6.81
CA ALA A 341 0.29 11.10 -8.06
C ALA A 341 1.21 11.46 -9.23
N ASP A 342 2.44 11.91 -8.95
CA ASP A 342 3.41 12.30 -9.98
C ASP A 342 4.33 11.14 -10.39
N GLN A 343 4.19 9.96 -9.77
CA GLN A 343 5.05 8.82 -10.05
C GLN A 343 4.66 8.10 -11.35
N PRO A 344 5.63 7.64 -12.17
CA PRO A 344 5.39 7.10 -13.51
C PRO A 344 4.94 5.62 -13.48
N VAL A 345 3.93 5.29 -12.68
CA VAL A 345 3.38 3.93 -12.57
C VAL A 345 1.93 3.97 -12.99
N VAL A 346 1.55 3.06 -13.89
CA VAL A 346 0.16 2.98 -14.33
C VAL A 346 -0.57 1.91 -13.52
N VAL A 347 -1.64 2.33 -12.86
CA VAL A 347 -2.54 1.46 -12.09
C VAL A 347 -3.66 0.98 -13.00
N TYR A 348 -3.77 -0.34 -13.20
CA TYR A 348 -4.82 -0.97 -14.01
C TYR A 348 -5.44 -2.15 -13.26
N SER A 349 -6.72 -2.43 -13.53
CA SER A 349 -7.44 -3.63 -13.09
C SER A 349 -7.43 -3.84 -11.58
N ILE A 350 -7.83 -2.79 -10.85
CA ILE A 350 -7.99 -2.82 -9.40
C ILE A 350 -9.45 -3.08 -9.05
N ALA A 351 -9.69 -4.07 -8.19
CA ALA A 351 -11.03 -4.41 -7.73
C ALA A 351 -11.79 -3.22 -7.14
N ALA A 352 -11.09 -2.40 -6.36
CA ALA A 352 -11.63 -1.17 -5.80
C ALA A 352 -12.08 -0.14 -6.84
N GLU A 353 -11.56 -0.17 -8.06
CA GLU A 353 -12.02 0.70 -9.14
C GLU A 353 -13.39 0.27 -9.69
N GLU A 354 -13.64 -1.03 -9.77
CA GLU A 354 -14.77 -1.58 -10.53
C GLU A 354 -15.91 -2.15 -9.66
N LYS A 355 -15.61 -2.61 -8.44
CA LYS A 355 -16.51 -3.49 -7.65
C LYS A 355 -17.17 -2.82 -6.45
N PHE A 356 -16.48 -1.90 -5.80
CA PHE A 356 -17.00 -1.22 -4.61
C PHE A 356 -17.70 0.09 -5.01
N ARG A 357 -17.95 0.96 -4.03
CA ARG A 357 -18.66 2.24 -4.23
C ARG A 357 -17.96 3.09 -5.29
N GLN A 358 -18.38 3.02 -6.55
CA GLN A 358 -17.73 3.74 -7.65
C GLN A 358 -17.90 5.26 -7.49
N PHE A 359 -16.91 5.95 -6.93
CA PHE A 359 -16.94 7.41 -6.82
C PHE A 359 -16.81 8.07 -8.20
N SER A 360 -17.63 9.09 -8.45
CA SER A 360 -17.53 9.94 -9.65
C SER A 360 -16.43 10.99 -9.45
N TYR A 361 -15.19 10.52 -9.42
CA TYR A 361 -14.02 11.34 -9.12
C TYR A 361 -13.76 12.43 -10.19
N GLY A 362 -14.37 12.34 -11.37
CA GLY A 362 -14.28 13.40 -12.37
C GLY A 362 -14.84 14.75 -11.93
N ARG A 363 -15.69 14.79 -10.90
CA ARG A 363 -16.22 16.04 -10.32
C ARG A 363 -15.26 16.71 -9.34
N TRP A 364 -14.33 15.96 -8.75
CA TRP A 364 -13.38 16.47 -7.75
C TRP A 364 -12.19 17.19 -8.40
N VAL A 365 -12.03 17.06 -9.71
CA VAL A 365 -11.05 17.82 -10.47
C VAL A 365 -11.60 19.24 -10.63
N ARG A 366 -11.07 20.19 -9.86
CA ARG A 366 -11.36 21.61 -10.10
C ARG A 366 -10.87 21.99 -11.49
N ASP A 367 -11.80 22.33 -12.39
CA ASP A 367 -11.61 22.72 -13.79
C ASP A 367 -10.20 23.26 -14.11
N SER A 368 -9.25 22.36 -14.40
CA SER A 368 -8.03 22.68 -15.16
C SER A 368 -8.33 22.68 -16.66
N PHE A 369 -9.52 22.23 -17.03
CA PHE A 369 -10.03 22.17 -18.39
C PHE A 369 -11.07 23.27 -18.58
N ILE A 370 -10.61 24.51 -18.78
CA ILE A 370 -11.08 25.50 -19.76
C ILE A 370 -10.19 26.74 -19.55
N SER A 371 -9.00 26.74 -20.13
CA SER A 371 -8.30 27.99 -20.56
C SER A 371 -6.97 27.74 -21.27
N SER A 372 -6.34 26.56 -21.16
CA SER A 372 -5.06 26.29 -21.84
C SER A 372 -5.09 25.24 -22.94
N MET A 373 -6.24 24.61 -23.21
CA MET A 373 -6.48 24.08 -24.55
C MET A 373 -6.73 25.26 -25.49
N HIS A 374 -5.66 25.97 -25.85
CA HIS A 374 -5.55 26.28 -27.27
C HIS A 374 -5.73 24.94 -27.97
N HIS A 375 -6.86 24.79 -28.67
CA HIS A 375 -6.89 23.91 -29.81
C HIS A 375 -5.73 24.36 -30.69
N ALA A 376 -4.55 23.80 -30.46
CA ALA A 376 -3.61 23.61 -31.52
C ALA A 376 -4.43 22.81 -32.52
N ARG A 377 -4.95 23.52 -33.54
CA ARG A 377 -5.31 22.86 -34.79
C ARG A 377 -4.14 21.90 -35.03
N PRO A 378 -4.39 20.61 -35.28
CA PRO A 378 -3.32 19.74 -35.74
C PRO A 378 -2.61 20.54 -36.84
N PRO A 379 -1.28 20.70 -36.78
CA PRO A 379 -0.59 21.42 -37.85
C PRO A 379 -1.08 20.79 -39.14
N ASP A 380 -1.60 21.62 -40.05
CA ASP A 380 -2.04 21.15 -41.37
C ASP A 380 -0.92 20.24 -41.86
N ILE A 381 -1.24 18.96 -42.12
CA ILE A 381 -0.28 17.98 -42.62
C ILE A 381 0.08 18.47 -44.02
N GLY A 382 0.99 19.42 -44.08
CA GLY A 382 1.63 19.87 -45.28
C GLY A 382 2.53 18.75 -45.76
N TRP A 383 2.53 18.53 -47.06
CA TRP A 383 3.43 17.61 -47.73
C TRP A 383 4.88 17.96 -47.39
N SER A 384 5.46 17.29 -46.39
CA SER A 384 6.89 17.39 -46.13
C SER A 384 7.63 16.46 -47.10
N PRO A 385 8.87 16.80 -47.48
CA PRO A 385 9.72 15.92 -48.29
C PRO A 385 9.88 14.53 -47.66
N ASP A 386 9.88 14.46 -46.32
CA ASP A 386 10.01 13.21 -45.57
C ASP A 386 8.76 12.32 -45.70
N LEU A 387 7.56 12.91 -45.73
CA LEU A 387 6.32 12.18 -45.95
C LEU A 387 6.27 11.63 -47.39
N PHE A 388 6.77 12.39 -48.36
CA PHE A 388 6.87 11.95 -49.75
C PHE A 388 7.88 10.81 -49.91
N ALA A 389 9.04 10.91 -49.25
CA ALA A 389 10.04 9.86 -49.22
C ALA A 389 9.51 8.57 -48.57
N TYR A 390 8.70 8.71 -47.51
CA TYR A 390 8.04 7.58 -46.86
C TYR A 390 7.05 6.87 -47.80
N PHE A 391 6.18 7.61 -48.50
CA PHE A 391 5.26 7.03 -49.48
C PHE A 391 5.96 6.41 -50.69
N LEU A 392 7.08 7.00 -51.13
CA LEU A 392 7.91 6.43 -52.19
C LEU A 392 8.52 5.10 -51.77
N LEU A 393 9.07 5.01 -50.55
CA LEU A 393 9.61 3.77 -49.99
C LEU A 393 8.53 2.69 -49.85
N LEU A 394 7.34 3.06 -49.39
CA LEU A 394 6.19 2.15 -49.28
C LEU A 394 5.77 1.62 -50.66
N SER A 395 5.79 2.48 -51.68
CA SER A 395 5.46 2.10 -53.06
C SER A 395 6.52 1.15 -53.66
N ILE A 396 7.80 1.37 -53.37
CA ILE A 396 8.90 0.48 -53.79
C ILE A 396 8.77 -0.88 -53.08
N MET A 397 8.49 -0.88 -51.78
CA MET A 397 8.29 -2.10 -50.99
C MET A 397 7.11 -2.92 -51.50
N LEU A 398 5.96 -2.29 -51.78
CA LEU A 398 4.79 -2.96 -52.35
C LEU A 398 5.07 -3.48 -53.77
N GLY A 399 5.75 -2.69 -54.61
CA GLY A 399 6.16 -3.10 -55.95
C GLY A 399 7.07 -4.33 -55.92
N GLY A 400 8.06 -4.34 -55.00
CA GLY A 400 8.93 -5.49 -54.77
C GLY A 400 8.18 -6.73 -54.30
N PHE A 401 7.17 -6.55 -53.44
CA PHE A 401 6.34 -7.65 -52.95
C PHE A 401 5.47 -8.26 -54.06
N ILE A 402 4.88 -7.42 -54.92
CA ILE A 402 4.09 -7.88 -56.07
C ILE A 402 4.98 -8.64 -57.07
N VAL A 403 6.16 -8.10 -57.39
CA VAL A 403 7.11 -8.77 -58.31
C VAL A 403 7.59 -10.09 -57.71
N SER A 404 7.89 -10.13 -56.41
CA SER A 404 8.26 -11.37 -55.73
C SER A 404 7.13 -12.41 -55.76
N HIS A 405 5.88 -11.97 -55.54
CA HIS A 405 4.72 -12.84 -55.54
C HIS A 405 4.39 -13.40 -56.95
N PHE A 406 4.69 -12.66 -58.02
CA PHE A 406 4.51 -13.16 -59.39
C PHE A 406 5.71 -13.99 -59.90
N CYS A 407 6.93 -13.73 -59.43
CA CYS A 407 8.14 -14.44 -59.86
C CYS A 407 8.42 -15.72 -59.04
N TYR A 408 7.95 -15.81 -57.78
CA TYR A 408 8.13 -16.98 -56.91
C TYR A 408 6.80 -17.71 -56.70
N LYS A 409 6.36 -18.47 -57.72
CA LYS A 409 5.34 -19.50 -57.51
C LYS A 409 6.03 -20.77 -56.98
N PRO A 410 5.65 -21.32 -55.81
CA PRO A 410 6.32 -22.51 -55.26
C PRO A 410 6.00 -23.77 -56.10
N LYS A 411 7.05 -24.54 -56.41
CA LYS A 411 6.96 -25.96 -56.80
C LYS A 411 6.34 -26.75 -55.66
N MET A 412 5.01 -26.85 -55.59
CA MET A 412 4.30 -27.84 -54.77
C MET A 412 2.99 -28.23 -55.48
N ARG A 413 3.12 -29.09 -56.50
CA ARG A 413 2.16 -30.12 -56.94
C ARG A 413 2.71 -30.76 -58.23
N ALA A 414 3.60 -31.72 -58.05
CA ALA A 414 3.87 -32.72 -59.09
C ALA A 414 2.93 -33.89 -58.84
N LEU A 415 1.79 -33.92 -59.55
CA LEU A 415 1.13 -35.15 -59.95
C LEU A 415 0.16 -34.81 -61.09
N LEU A 416 0.56 -35.33 -62.26
CA LEU A 416 -0.22 -35.60 -63.47
C LEU A 416 -0.49 -34.45 -64.47
N PHE A 417 0.00 -34.73 -65.68
CA PHE A 417 -0.27 -34.20 -67.01
C PHE A 417 0.52 -32.99 -67.56
N SER A 418 1.38 -33.38 -68.52
CA SER A 418 1.53 -32.86 -69.88
C SER A 418 2.18 -31.49 -70.11
N GLU A 419 3.31 -31.58 -70.81
CA GLU A 419 3.95 -30.61 -71.70
C GLU A 419 3.09 -29.42 -72.11
N THR A 420 3.58 -28.19 -71.89
CA THR A 420 4.15 -27.33 -72.94
C THR A 420 4.50 -25.93 -72.40
N GLU A 421 5.54 -25.36 -73.01
CA GLU A 421 5.89 -23.93 -73.10
C GLU A 421 6.47 -23.17 -71.89
N TYR A 422 7.80 -23.10 -71.90
CA TYR A 422 8.61 -22.02 -71.34
C TYR A 422 8.47 -20.75 -72.19
N VAL A 423 8.12 -19.61 -71.58
CA VAL A 423 8.36 -18.25 -72.13
C VAL A 423 8.84 -17.32 -70.99
N PRO A 424 9.85 -16.44 -71.21
CA PRO A 424 10.72 -15.94 -70.15
C PRO A 424 10.31 -14.57 -69.58
N CYS A 425 10.61 -14.37 -68.29
CA CYS A 425 10.45 -13.12 -67.51
C CYS A 425 11.35 -11.94 -67.96
N LEU A 426 11.80 -11.89 -69.21
CA LEU A 426 12.79 -10.90 -69.67
C LEU A 426 12.20 -9.68 -70.41
N LYS A 427 10.92 -9.36 -70.21
CA LYS A 427 10.25 -8.21 -70.88
C LYS A 427 9.74 -7.10 -69.97
N VAL A 428 9.79 -7.24 -68.64
CA VAL A 428 9.26 -6.23 -67.70
C VAL A 428 10.33 -5.23 -67.21
N MET A 429 11.63 -5.56 -67.32
CA MET A 429 12.71 -4.70 -66.83
C MET A 429 13.13 -3.56 -67.79
N LYS A 430 12.54 -3.45 -69.00
CA LYS A 430 12.92 -2.41 -69.98
C LYS A 430 12.07 -1.14 -69.95
N MET A 431 11.17 -0.97 -68.98
CA MET A 431 10.25 0.17 -68.90
C MET A 431 10.46 1.09 -67.68
N ILE A 432 11.48 0.86 -66.85
CA ILE A 432 11.76 1.68 -65.64
C ILE A 432 13.20 2.20 -65.68
N SER A 433 13.59 2.81 -66.79
CA SER A 433 14.85 3.53 -66.97
C SER A 433 14.60 4.75 -67.85
N VAL A 434 13.98 5.79 -67.27
CA VAL A 434 14.21 7.21 -67.57
C VAL A 434 14.11 7.95 -66.24
#